data_AF-A0A3D5NBK9-F1
#
_entry.id   AF-A0A3D5NBK9-F1
#
_cell.length_a   1.000
_cell.length_b   1.000
_cell.length_c   1.000
_cell.angle_alpha   90.00
_cell.angle_beta   90.00
_cell.angle_gamma   90.00
#
_symmetry.space_group_name_H-M   'P 1'
#
loop_
_entity.id
_entity.type
_entity.pdbx_description
1 polymer ?
#
loop_
_entity_poly.entity_id
_entity_poly.type
_entity_poly.pdbx_seq_one_letter_code
_entity_poly.pdbx_strand_id
1 'polypeptide(L)'
;MKVVVTGGAGFIGSAVCRLLAGKKGFEVLNLDKLTYAADLRTVEVVSAFPNYSFAKVDVCNKQAVATVFSDFQPDAVMHLAAESHVDRSIDGPSDFIQTNVIGTFTLLEVARDYFNGLDDTRKQAFRFHHVSTDEVYGSLGDEGLFTEQTAYAPNSPYSATKAGADHLVRAWHHTYGLPVIISNCS
;
A
#
# COMPACT_ATOMS: atom_id res chain seq x y z
N MET A 1 17.17 -0.20 7.61
CA MET A 1 15.89 0.40 7.21
C MET A 1 14.79 -0.58 7.58
N LYS A 2 13.75 -0.08 8.26
CA LYS A 2 12.55 -0.81 8.63
C LYS A 2 11.39 -0.46 7.70
N VAL A 3 10.77 -1.46 7.08
CA VAL A 3 9.71 -1.25 6.08
C VAL A 3 8.45 -2.00 6.48
N VAL A 4 7.35 -1.27 6.65
CA VAL A 4 6.01 -1.86 6.69
C VAL A 4 5.56 -2.11 5.26
N VAL A 5 5.21 -3.35 4.94
CA VAL A 5 4.62 -3.72 3.66
C VAL A 5 3.19 -4.18 3.92
N THR A 6 2.19 -3.48 3.39
CA THR A 6 0.80 -3.96 3.49
C THR A 6 0.43 -4.80 2.28
N GLY A 7 -0.35 -5.86 2.46
CA GLY A 7 -0.72 -6.78 1.38
C GLY A 7 0.43 -7.72 0.99
N GLY A 8 1.39 -7.93 1.88
CA GLY A 8 2.61 -8.67 1.60
C GLY A 8 2.42 -10.19 1.46
N ALA A 9 1.24 -10.73 1.75
CA ALA A 9 0.91 -12.13 1.44
C ALA A 9 0.22 -12.30 0.08
N GLY A 10 -0.03 -11.21 -0.65
CA GLY A 10 -0.55 -11.22 -2.02
C GLY A 10 0.53 -11.44 -3.09
N PHE A 11 0.12 -11.40 -4.36
CA PHE A 11 1.01 -11.69 -5.49
C PHE A 11 2.24 -10.76 -5.56
N ILE A 12 2.03 -9.45 -5.75
CA ILE A 12 3.12 -8.47 -5.85
C ILE A 12 3.77 -8.22 -4.48
N GLY A 13 2.95 -8.09 -3.42
CA GLY A 13 3.43 -7.83 -2.06
C GLY A 13 4.40 -8.89 -1.56
N SER A 14 4.15 -10.17 -1.83
CA SER A 14 5.07 -11.24 -1.44
C SER A 14 6.43 -11.14 -2.15
N ALA A 15 6.44 -10.74 -3.43
CA ALA A 15 7.69 -10.50 -4.15
C ALA A 15 8.49 -9.35 -3.56
N VAL A 16 7.80 -8.26 -3.15
CA VAL A 16 8.41 -7.14 -2.42
C VAL A 16 8.99 -7.62 -1.08
N CYS A 17 8.23 -8.35 -0.28
CA CYS A 17 8.74 -8.91 0.98
C CYS A 17 9.99 -9.78 0.78
N ARG A 18 9.97 -10.69 -0.20
CA ARG A 18 11.12 -11.55 -0.54
C ARG A 18 12.34 -10.74 -0.97
N LEU A 19 12.14 -9.69 -1.76
CA LEU A 19 13.21 -8.79 -2.20
C LEU A 19 13.81 -8.02 -1.04
N LEU A 20 12.97 -7.36 -0.23
CA LEU A 20 13.41 -6.48 0.85
C LEU A 20 14.07 -7.25 1.99
N ALA A 21 13.42 -8.31 2.49
CA ALA A 21 13.97 -9.08 3.60
C ALA A 21 15.17 -9.92 3.16
N GLY A 22 15.11 -10.55 1.98
CA GLY A 22 16.16 -11.43 1.50
C GLY A 22 17.32 -10.70 0.83
N LYS A 23 17.08 -10.12 -0.35
CA LYS A 23 18.18 -9.55 -1.16
C LYS A 23 18.69 -8.20 -0.64
N LYS A 24 17.86 -7.42 0.05
CA LYS A 24 18.24 -6.10 0.59
C LYS A 24 18.57 -6.12 2.08
N GLY A 25 18.22 -7.19 2.81
CA GLY A 25 18.48 -7.31 4.24
C GLY A 25 17.75 -6.25 5.10
N PHE A 26 16.65 -5.70 4.61
CA PHE A 26 15.84 -4.75 5.36
C PHE A 26 14.99 -5.46 6.41
N GLU A 27 14.66 -4.79 7.49
CA GLU A 27 13.71 -5.30 8.46
C GLU A 27 12.30 -5.08 7.90
N VAL A 28 11.55 -6.15 7.67
CA VAL A 28 10.24 -6.12 7.02
C VAL A 28 9.19 -6.58 8.01
N LEU A 29 8.15 -5.76 8.16
CA LEU A 29 6.91 -6.15 8.81
C LEU A 29 5.80 -6.20 7.76
N ASN A 30 5.34 -7.42 7.45
CA ASN A 30 4.26 -7.68 6.51
C ASN A 30 2.90 -7.60 7.24
N LEU A 31 2.05 -6.65 6.84
CA LEU A 31 0.68 -6.51 7.32
C LEU A 31 -0.26 -7.07 6.26
N ASP A 32 -1.02 -8.09 6.59
CA ASP A 32 -2.01 -8.65 5.67
C ASP A 32 -3.27 -9.09 6.42
N LYS A 33 -4.44 -8.91 5.79
CA LYS A 33 -5.72 -9.36 6.33
C LYS A 33 -5.92 -10.86 6.12
N LEU A 34 -5.15 -11.46 5.20
CA LEU A 34 -5.33 -12.82 4.68
C LEU A 34 -6.73 -13.02 4.08
N THR A 35 -7.07 -12.19 3.10
CA THR A 35 -8.29 -12.36 2.31
C THR A 35 -8.16 -13.55 1.35
N TYR A 36 -9.13 -13.74 0.46
CA TYR A 36 -9.07 -14.80 -0.55
C TYR A 36 -7.85 -14.71 -1.49
N ALA A 37 -7.26 -13.51 -1.63
CA ALA A 37 -6.15 -13.25 -2.55
C ALA A 37 -4.76 -13.44 -1.91
N ALA A 38 -4.71 -13.82 -0.63
CA ALA A 38 -3.49 -13.91 0.16
C ALA A 38 -3.14 -15.36 0.50
N ASP A 39 -1.85 -15.69 0.44
CA ASP A 39 -1.34 -17.02 0.76
C ASP A 39 0.04 -16.92 1.41
N LEU A 40 0.15 -17.35 2.67
CA LEU A 40 1.40 -17.30 3.43
C LEU A 40 2.52 -18.17 2.82
N ARG A 41 2.19 -19.17 2.00
CA ARG A 41 3.19 -19.97 1.26
C ARG A 41 4.03 -19.10 0.33
N THR A 42 3.49 -17.98 -0.16
CA THR A 42 4.22 -17.05 -1.04
C THR A 42 5.38 -16.34 -0.32
N VAL A 43 5.33 -16.24 1.01
CA VAL A 43 6.37 -15.62 1.85
C VAL A 43 7.11 -16.65 2.72
N GLU A 44 6.86 -17.94 2.53
CA GLU A 44 7.46 -19.02 3.33
C GLU A 44 9.00 -18.95 3.33
N VAL A 45 9.60 -18.67 2.17
CA VAL A 45 11.07 -18.56 2.03
C VAL A 45 11.71 -17.49 2.93
N VAL A 46 10.98 -16.41 3.26
CA VAL A 46 11.47 -15.37 4.17
C VAL A 46 10.88 -15.49 5.58
N SER A 47 9.93 -16.40 5.81
CA SER A 47 9.27 -16.55 7.11
C SER A 47 10.21 -16.95 8.25
N ALA A 48 11.32 -17.62 7.92
CA ALA A 48 12.36 -18.00 8.87
C ALA A 48 13.45 -16.94 9.04
N PHE A 49 13.41 -15.82 8.31
CA PHE A 49 14.44 -14.80 8.39
C PHE A 49 14.25 -13.94 9.65
N PRO A 50 15.31 -13.64 10.41
CA PRO A 50 15.19 -12.89 11.66
C PRO A 50 14.75 -11.42 11.45
N ASN A 51 14.90 -10.92 10.23
CA ASN A 51 14.51 -9.57 9.81
C ASN A 51 13.15 -9.53 9.09
N TYR A 52 12.36 -10.62 9.14
CA TYR A 52 11.00 -10.66 8.61
C TYR A 52 10.02 -10.98 9.73
N SER A 53 8.91 -10.25 9.76
CA SER A 53 7.81 -10.46 10.70
C SER A 53 6.48 -10.30 9.98
N PHE A 54 5.45 -10.98 10.49
CA PHE A 54 4.11 -10.97 9.94
C PHE A 54 3.09 -10.56 11.01
N ALA A 55 2.18 -9.66 10.64
CA ALA A 55 1.06 -9.24 11.46
C ALA A 55 -0.24 -9.41 10.66
N LYS A 56 -1.16 -10.24 11.16
CA LYS A 56 -2.49 -10.38 10.58
C LYS A 56 -3.37 -9.19 10.99
N VAL A 57 -3.37 -8.14 10.17
CA VAL A 57 -4.02 -6.86 10.47
C VAL A 57 -4.79 -6.37 9.25
N ASP A 58 -6.04 -5.95 9.48
CA ASP A 58 -6.82 -5.21 8.49
C ASP A 58 -6.38 -3.73 8.51
N VAL A 59 -6.06 -3.18 7.35
CA VAL A 59 -5.68 -1.77 7.19
C VAL A 59 -6.80 -0.79 7.60
N CYS A 60 -8.05 -1.24 7.63
CA CYS A 60 -9.18 -0.46 8.15
C CYS A 60 -9.20 -0.39 9.70
N ASN A 61 -8.47 -1.26 10.39
CA ASN A 61 -8.40 -1.25 11.84
C ASN A 61 -7.35 -0.23 12.31
N LYS A 62 -7.77 1.04 12.46
CA LYS A 62 -6.91 2.15 12.88
C LYS A 62 -6.07 1.82 14.11
N GLN A 63 -6.68 1.21 15.13
CA GLN A 63 -5.98 0.93 16.39
C GLN A 63 -4.87 -0.11 16.20
N ALA A 64 -5.15 -1.19 15.47
CA ALA A 64 -4.15 -2.23 15.20
C ALA A 64 -2.99 -1.70 14.33
N VAL A 65 -3.30 -0.88 13.32
CA VAL A 65 -2.27 -0.23 12.49
C VAL A 65 -1.43 0.75 13.31
N ALA A 66 -2.04 1.53 14.21
CA ALA A 66 -1.31 2.43 15.10
C ALA A 66 -0.37 1.69 16.06
N THR A 67 -0.82 0.56 16.65
CA THR A 67 0.04 -0.31 17.46
C THR A 67 1.22 -0.82 16.65
N VAL A 68 0.98 -1.29 15.42
CA VAL A 68 2.06 -1.75 14.53
C VAL A 68 3.10 -0.64 14.28
N PHE A 69 2.68 0.58 13.98
CA PHE A 69 3.61 1.69 13.75
C PHE A 69 4.40 2.04 15.03
N SER A 70 3.73 2.05 16.17
CA SER A 70 4.35 2.31 17.48
C SER A 70 5.40 1.27 17.84
N ASP A 71 5.11 -0.01 17.64
CA ASP A 71 6.00 -1.09 18.06
C ASP A 71 7.16 -1.28 17.07
N PHE A 72 6.87 -1.24 15.77
CA PHE A 72 7.86 -1.52 14.74
C PHE A 72 8.74 -0.32 14.39
N GLN A 73 8.20 0.90 14.53
CA GLN A 73 8.87 2.16 14.20
C GLN A 73 9.41 2.20 12.76
N PRO A 74 8.54 2.12 11.73
CA PRO A 74 8.98 2.04 10.34
C PRO A 74 9.72 3.30 9.86
N ASP A 75 10.74 3.11 9.04
CA ASP A 75 11.39 4.17 8.26
C ASP A 75 10.66 4.41 6.93
N ALA A 76 9.95 3.40 6.42
CA ALA A 76 9.14 3.52 5.20
C ALA A 76 7.90 2.62 5.26
N VAL A 77 6.90 3.01 4.47
CA VAL A 77 5.70 2.23 4.22
C VAL A 77 5.61 1.94 2.73
N MET A 78 5.38 0.69 2.35
CA MET A 78 4.96 0.29 1.01
C MET A 78 3.54 -0.26 1.09
N HIS A 79 2.58 0.50 0.59
CA HIS A 79 1.16 0.18 0.67
C HIS A 79 0.69 -0.52 -0.60
N LEU A 80 0.49 -1.85 -0.53
CA LEU A 80 -0.03 -2.69 -1.63
C LEU A 80 -1.36 -3.38 -1.29
N ALA A 81 -1.80 -3.37 -0.03
CA ALA A 81 -3.07 -3.96 0.39
C ALA A 81 -4.24 -3.30 -0.33
N ALA A 82 -4.96 -4.08 -1.14
CA ALA A 82 -6.12 -3.65 -1.90
C ALA A 82 -6.94 -4.88 -2.33
N GLU A 83 -8.22 -4.67 -2.61
CA GLU A 83 -8.99 -5.54 -3.48
C GLU A 83 -8.64 -5.19 -4.94
N SER A 84 -8.28 -6.20 -5.74
CA SER A 84 -7.57 -5.98 -7.01
C SER A 84 -8.21 -6.60 -8.25
N HIS A 85 -9.31 -7.34 -8.12
CA HIS A 85 -9.89 -8.08 -9.24
C HIS A 85 -11.08 -7.32 -9.85
N VAL A 86 -10.95 -6.87 -11.11
CA VAL A 86 -11.98 -6.06 -11.79
C VAL A 86 -13.36 -6.72 -11.77
N ASP A 87 -13.48 -8.00 -12.17
CA ASP A 87 -14.78 -8.68 -12.20
C ASP A 87 -15.47 -8.73 -10.83
N ARG A 88 -14.71 -8.98 -9.76
CA ARG A 88 -15.27 -8.97 -8.40
C ARG A 88 -15.72 -7.58 -7.97
N SER A 89 -15.12 -6.53 -8.51
CA SER A 89 -15.53 -5.16 -8.23
C SER A 89 -16.90 -4.83 -8.85
N ILE A 90 -17.30 -5.54 -9.90
CA ILE A 90 -18.63 -5.41 -10.53
C ILE A 90 -19.69 -6.09 -9.65
N ASP A 91 -19.39 -7.30 -9.16
CA ASP A 91 -20.33 -8.07 -8.33
C ASP A 91 -20.42 -7.57 -6.89
N GLY A 92 -19.30 -7.08 -6.33
CA GLY A 92 -19.15 -6.69 -4.92
C GLY A 92 -18.31 -5.43 -4.71
N PRO A 93 -18.74 -4.26 -5.18
CA PRO A 93 -17.96 -3.01 -5.12
C PRO A 93 -17.70 -2.50 -3.68
N SER A 94 -18.52 -2.90 -2.71
CA SER A 94 -18.40 -2.44 -1.32
C SER A 94 -17.06 -2.78 -0.69
N ASP A 95 -16.53 -3.98 -0.96
CA ASP A 95 -15.23 -4.42 -0.42
C ASP A 95 -14.07 -3.59 -0.99
N PHE A 96 -14.19 -3.14 -2.24
CA PHE A 96 -13.23 -2.26 -2.90
C PHE A 96 -13.26 -0.85 -2.30
N ILE A 97 -14.44 -0.29 -2.05
CA ILE A 97 -14.56 1.01 -1.36
C ILE A 97 -13.96 0.92 0.04
N GLN A 98 -14.34 -0.12 0.80
CA GLN A 98 -13.88 -0.31 2.16
C GLN A 98 -12.35 -0.47 2.22
N THR A 99 -11.78 -1.34 1.39
CA THR A 99 -10.34 -1.63 1.48
C THR A 99 -9.50 -0.56 0.78
N ASN A 100 -9.82 -0.20 -0.46
CA ASN A 100 -8.96 0.64 -1.27
C ASN A 100 -9.11 2.12 -0.91
N VAL A 101 -10.29 2.58 -0.51
CA VAL A 101 -10.50 3.99 -0.15
C VAL A 101 -10.39 4.18 1.37
N ILE A 102 -11.24 3.49 2.15
CA ILE A 102 -11.27 3.68 3.61
C ILE A 102 -10.01 3.09 4.27
N GLY A 103 -9.50 1.96 3.78
CA GLY A 103 -8.23 1.39 4.25
C GLY A 103 -7.04 2.30 3.97
N THR A 104 -6.92 2.85 2.76
CA THR A 104 -5.86 3.83 2.44
C THR A 104 -5.98 5.09 3.28
N PHE A 105 -7.19 5.64 3.46
CA PHE A 105 -7.43 6.77 4.37
C PHE A 105 -6.97 6.47 5.80
N THR A 106 -7.35 5.31 6.32
CA THR A 106 -6.99 4.89 7.69
C THR A 106 -5.47 4.80 7.86
N LEU A 107 -4.80 4.18 6.88
CA LEU A 107 -3.34 4.05 6.90
C LEU A 107 -2.64 5.40 6.75
N LEU A 108 -3.15 6.31 5.92
CA LEU A 108 -2.64 7.68 5.79
C LEU A 108 -2.75 8.47 7.08
N GLU A 109 -3.87 8.37 7.79
CA GLU A 109 -4.05 9.03 9.09
C GLU A 109 -3.06 8.52 10.12
N VAL A 110 -2.90 7.20 10.24
CA VAL A 110 -1.91 6.61 11.17
C VAL A 110 -0.49 7.01 10.78
N ALA A 111 -0.16 6.95 9.49
CA ALA A 111 1.16 7.33 9.01
C ALA A 111 1.46 8.82 9.24
N ARG A 112 0.47 9.70 9.09
CA ARG A 112 0.60 11.13 9.40
C ARG A 112 0.83 11.35 10.89
N ASP A 113 0.00 10.75 11.74
CA ASP A 113 0.12 10.91 13.20
C ASP A 113 1.49 10.40 13.68
N TYR A 114 1.94 9.26 13.15
CA TYR A 114 3.28 8.72 13.39
C TYR A 114 4.38 9.68 12.92
N PHE A 115 4.30 10.13 11.66
CA PHE A 115 5.27 11.04 11.05
C PHE A 115 5.41 12.34 11.85
N ASN A 116 4.31 12.91 12.33
CA ASN A 116 4.33 14.14 13.14
C ASN A 116 5.09 13.97 14.45
N GLY A 117 5.08 12.77 15.04
CA GLY A 117 5.81 12.44 16.27
C GLY A 117 7.29 12.12 16.07
N LEU A 118 7.78 11.99 14.83
CA LEU A 118 9.19 11.72 14.56
C LEU A 118 10.08 12.96 14.81
N ASP A 119 11.34 12.70 15.14
CA ASP A 119 12.40 13.72 15.12
C ASP A 119 12.72 14.17 13.68
N ASP A 120 13.41 15.30 13.54
CA ASP A 120 13.69 15.92 12.24
C ASP A 120 14.51 15.02 11.30
N THR A 121 15.42 14.21 11.84
CA THR A 121 16.25 13.31 11.04
C THR A 121 15.40 12.19 10.44
N ARG A 122 14.55 11.58 11.25
CA ARG A 122 13.64 10.52 10.80
C ARG A 122 12.54 11.06 9.90
N LYS A 123 12.02 12.28 10.14
CA LYS A 123 11.08 12.95 9.23
C LYS A 123 11.66 13.14 7.83
N GLN A 124 12.90 13.60 7.73
CA GLN A 124 13.56 13.79 6.42
C GLN A 124 13.75 12.48 5.66
N ALA A 125 13.97 11.37 6.38
CA ALA A 125 14.17 10.04 5.79
C ALA A 125 12.86 9.28 5.49
N PHE A 126 11.77 9.56 6.21
CA PHE A 126 10.53 8.80 6.13
C PHE A 126 9.91 8.85 4.73
N ARG A 127 9.40 7.73 4.22
CA ARG A 127 8.68 7.69 2.93
C ARG A 127 7.42 6.84 3.02
N PHE A 128 6.33 7.34 2.45
CA PHE A 128 5.09 6.60 2.24
C PHE A 128 4.91 6.30 0.74
N HIS A 129 5.16 5.07 0.32
CA HIS A 129 5.01 4.65 -1.07
C HIS A 129 3.67 3.94 -1.27
N HIS A 130 2.78 4.57 -2.04
CA HIS A 130 1.53 3.99 -2.49
C HIS A 130 1.70 3.31 -3.86
N VAL A 131 1.36 2.02 -3.93
CA VAL A 131 1.39 1.26 -5.18
C VAL A 131 -0.02 1.23 -5.78
N SER A 132 -0.13 1.78 -6.98
CA SER A 132 -1.36 1.90 -7.75
C SER A 132 -1.20 1.24 -9.12
N THR A 133 -2.15 1.48 -10.00
CA THR A 133 -2.31 0.82 -11.30
C THR A 133 -2.42 1.86 -12.39
N ASP A 134 -2.03 1.52 -13.61
CA ASP A 134 -2.29 2.29 -14.82
C ASP A 134 -3.79 2.37 -15.19
N GLU A 135 -4.64 1.45 -14.73
CA GLU A 135 -6.09 1.49 -14.98
C GLU A 135 -6.78 2.78 -14.51
N VAL A 136 -6.14 3.56 -13.63
CA VAL A 136 -6.63 4.88 -13.22
C VAL A 136 -6.69 5.86 -14.40
N TYR A 137 -5.90 5.63 -15.44
CA TYR A 137 -5.86 6.45 -16.66
C TYR A 137 -6.92 6.06 -17.70
N GLY A 138 -7.70 5.02 -17.44
CA GLY A 138 -8.77 4.57 -18.33
C GLY A 138 -8.27 3.63 -19.42
N SER A 139 -8.54 3.96 -20.68
CA SER A 139 -8.25 3.09 -21.82
C SER A 139 -7.47 3.82 -22.90
N LEU A 140 -6.56 3.10 -23.56
CA LEU A 140 -5.89 3.54 -24.78
C LEU A 140 -6.60 2.96 -26.00
N GLY A 141 -6.41 3.60 -27.16
CA GLY A 141 -6.72 2.98 -28.45
C GLY A 141 -5.63 1.99 -28.86
N ASP A 142 -5.62 1.61 -30.14
CA ASP A 142 -4.62 0.67 -30.69
C ASP A 142 -3.19 1.22 -30.63
N GLU A 143 -3.04 2.55 -30.55
CA GLU A 143 -1.77 3.25 -30.38
C GLU A 143 -1.82 4.14 -29.13
N GLY A 144 -0.67 4.29 -28.46
CA GLY A 144 -0.50 5.21 -27.33
C GLY A 144 0.20 4.59 -26.12
N LEU A 145 0.59 5.44 -25.18
CA LEU A 145 1.18 5.05 -23.89
C LEU A 145 0.65 5.99 -22.82
N PHE A 146 0.45 5.46 -21.61
CA PHE A 146 0.20 6.30 -20.45
C PHE A 146 1.48 7.00 -19.98
N THR A 147 1.32 8.20 -19.45
CA THR A 147 2.38 9.01 -18.84
C THR A 147 1.91 9.49 -17.48
N GLU A 148 2.81 9.96 -16.62
CA GLU A 148 2.45 10.52 -15.32
C GLU A 148 1.64 11.83 -15.44
N GLN A 149 1.50 12.39 -16.65
CA GLN A 149 0.65 13.55 -16.94
C GLN A 149 -0.70 13.15 -17.55
N THR A 150 -0.95 11.86 -17.83
CA THR A 150 -2.23 11.40 -18.36
C THR A 150 -3.34 11.65 -17.32
N ALA A 151 -4.47 12.18 -17.79
CA ALA A 151 -5.62 12.45 -16.94
C ALA A 151 -6.23 11.14 -16.42
N TYR A 152 -6.75 11.18 -15.20
CA TYR A 152 -7.47 10.06 -14.62
C TYR A 152 -8.84 9.91 -15.32
N ALA A 153 -9.18 8.68 -15.72
CA ALA A 153 -10.43 8.34 -16.38
C ALA A 153 -10.85 6.88 -16.08
N PRO A 154 -10.99 6.49 -14.81
CA PRO A 154 -11.24 5.09 -14.43
C PRO A 154 -12.59 4.58 -14.94
N ASN A 155 -12.62 3.35 -15.45
CA ASN A 155 -13.77 2.74 -16.12
C ASN A 155 -14.44 1.60 -15.32
N SER A 156 -13.94 1.26 -14.13
CA SER A 156 -14.45 0.17 -13.29
C SER A 156 -14.52 0.58 -11.81
N PRO A 157 -15.34 -0.07 -10.97
CA PRO A 157 -15.33 0.19 -9.53
C PRO A 157 -13.94 0.01 -8.91
N TYR A 158 -13.19 -1.04 -9.34
CA TYR A 158 -11.79 -1.22 -8.95
C TYR A 158 -10.92 0.00 -9.28
N SER A 159 -10.82 0.38 -10.55
CA SER A 159 -9.96 1.50 -10.99
C SER A 159 -10.39 2.83 -10.38
N ALA A 160 -11.69 3.05 -10.18
CA ALA A 160 -12.22 4.23 -9.51
C ALA A 160 -11.80 4.30 -8.04
N THR A 161 -11.80 3.17 -7.33
CA THR A 161 -11.33 3.13 -5.93
C THR A 161 -9.82 3.34 -5.83
N LYS A 162 -9.03 2.82 -6.77
CA LYS A 162 -7.58 3.08 -6.85
C LYS A 162 -7.28 4.54 -7.18
N ALA A 163 -8.03 5.13 -8.10
CA ALA A 163 -7.97 6.55 -8.40
C ALA A 163 -8.31 7.42 -7.17
N GLY A 164 -9.35 7.05 -6.42
CA GLY A 164 -9.70 7.71 -5.17
C GLY A 164 -8.58 7.62 -4.12
N ALA A 165 -7.93 6.46 -3.99
CA ALA A 165 -6.79 6.28 -3.12
C ALA A 165 -5.59 7.16 -3.53
N ASP A 166 -5.27 7.23 -4.82
CA ASP A 166 -4.21 8.10 -5.37
C ASP A 166 -4.45 9.57 -5.02
N HIS A 167 -5.70 10.04 -5.15
CA HIS A 167 -6.07 11.40 -4.79
C HIS A 167 -5.94 11.67 -3.28
N LEU A 168 -6.33 10.73 -2.42
CA LEU A 168 -6.12 10.84 -0.97
C LEU A 168 -4.64 10.96 -0.62
N VAL A 169 -3.80 10.08 -1.18
CA VAL A 169 -2.34 10.08 -0.93
C VAL A 169 -1.72 11.42 -1.32
N ARG A 170 -2.05 11.91 -2.53
CA ARG A 170 -1.59 13.21 -3.01
C ARG A 170 -2.09 14.36 -2.13
N ALA A 171 -3.35 14.34 -1.71
CA ALA A 171 -3.92 15.36 -0.84
C ALA A 171 -3.24 15.39 0.53
N TRP A 172 -2.87 14.24 1.09
CA TRP A 172 -2.16 14.17 2.37
C TRP A 172 -0.77 14.80 2.30
N HIS A 173 -0.06 14.62 1.18
CA HIS A 173 1.18 15.32 0.93
C HIS A 173 0.99 16.84 0.88
N HIS A 174 0.08 17.33 0.02
CA HIS A 174 -0.11 18.77 -0.17
C HIS A 174 -0.63 19.49 1.08
N THR A 175 -1.47 18.82 1.86
CA THR A 175 -2.12 19.42 3.03
C THR A 175 -1.28 19.31 4.29
N TYR A 176 -0.65 18.14 4.51
CA TYR A 176 0.01 17.82 5.77
C TYR A 176 1.53 17.63 5.65
N GLY A 177 2.11 17.72 4.45
CA GLY A 177 3.54 17.55 4.22
C GLY A 177 4.04 16.11 4.36
N LEU A 178 3.14 15.11 4.38
CA LEU A 178 3.53 13.70 4.43
C LEU A 178 4.37 13.35 3.18
N PRO A 179 5.60 12.80 3.32
CA PRO A 179 6.47 12.52 2.17
C PRO A 179 6.01 11.25 1.43
N VAL A 180 5.11 11.44 0.45
CA VAL A 180 4.51 10.35 -0.33
C VAL A 180 5.18 10.14 -1.68
N ILE A 181 5.09 8.92 -2.20
CA ILE A 181 5.42 8.53 -3.57
C ILE A 181 4.26 7.69 -4.09
N ILE A 182 3.84 7.93 -5.33
CA ILE A 182 2.83 7.10 -6.02
C ILE A 182 3.51 6.46 -7.23
N SER A 183 3.24 5.18 -7.47
CA SER A 183 3.63 4.49 -8.69
C SER A 183 2.42 3.82 -9.32
N ASN A 184 2.15 4.11 -10.59
CA ASN A 184 1.15 3.44 -11.42
C ASN A 184 1.89 2.53 -12.41
N CYS A 185 1.75 1.22 -12.28
CA CYS A 185 2.38 0.25 -13.19
C CYS A 185 1.40 -0.27 -14.24
N SER A 186 1.91 -0.47 -15.46
CA SER A 186 1.29 -1.17 -16.59
C SER A 186 1.89 -2.55 -16.79
#